data_AF-A0AAV3XT54-F1
#
_entry.id   AF-A0AAV3XT54-F1
#
_cell.length_a   1.000
_cell.length_b   1.000
_cell.length_c   1.000
_cell.angle_alpha   90.00
_cell.angle_beta   90.00
_cell.angle_gamma   90.00
#
_symmetry.space_group_name_H-M   'P 1'
#
loop_
_entity.id
_entity.type
_entity.pdbx_description
1 polymer ?
#
loop_
_entity_poly.entity_id
_entity_poly.type
_entity_poly.pdbx_seq_one_letter_code
_entity_poly.pdbx_strand_id
1 'polypeptide(L)'
;MSEENAEIRRLLIQTIGYDRICQELQATELDSWREYTLLKIDIFDDFDEDNNEYPTYLLKMTCPSTGHIHALRVPPDMKSAREAIRWVNWGIDPEEFAVQT
;
A
#
# COMPACT_ATOMS: atom_id res chain seq x y z
N MET A 1 -26.09 3.05 17.24
CA MET A 1 -25.82 1.77 16.54
C MET A 1 -25.17 2.04 15.18
N SER A 2 -24.01 2.72 15.19
CA SER A 2 -23.29 3.14 13.98
C SER A 2 -21.78 2.86 14.07
N GLU A 3 -21.33 2.33 15.22
CA GLU A 3 -19.92 2.04 15.50
C GLU A 3 -19.50 0.68 14.91
N GLU A 4 -20.40 -0.30 14.85
CA GLU A 4 -20.13 -1.60 14.22
C GLU A 4 -19.73 -1.47 12.74
N ASN A 5 -20.30 -0.52 11.99
CA ASN A 5 -19.96 -0.34 10.59
C ASN A 5 -18.58 0.30 10.37
N ALA A 6 -18.10 1.13 11.30
CA ALA A 6 -16.77 1.74 11.20
C ALA A 6 -15.68 0.75 11.60
N GLU A 7 -15.93 -0.05 12.63
CA GLU A 7 -14.98 -1.07 13.08
C GLU A 7 -14.93 -2.26 12.13
N ILE A 8 -16.07 -2.67 11.55
CA ILE A 8 -16.09 -3.71 10.52
C ILE A 8 -15.41 -3.22 9.24
N ARG A 9 -15.54 -1.96 8.82
CA ARG A 9 -14.75 -1.40 7.70
C ARG A 9 -13.26 -1.39 7.99
N ARG A 10 -12.86 -1.05 9.22
CA ARG A 10 -11.45 -1.06 9.66
C ARG A 10 -10.87 -2.47 9.73
N LEU A 11 -11.66 -3.44 10.21
CA LEU A 11 -11.32 -4.86 10.24
C LEU A 11 -11.32 -5.50 8.84
N LEU A 12 -12.20 -5.07 7.94
CA LEU A 12 -12.23 -5.52 6.55
C LEU A 12 -10.98 -5.06 5.78
N ILE A 13 -10.53 -3.83 5.99
CA ILE A 13 -9.26 -3.32 5.44
C ILE A 13 -8.05 -4.11 6.00
N GLN A 14 -8.14 -4.60 7.25
CA GLN A 14 -7.09 -5.41 7.87
C GLN A 14 -7.15 -6.92 7.58
N THR A 15 -8.33 -7.49 7.31
CA THR A 15 -8.55 -8.96 7.28
C THR A 15 -8.97 -9.49 5.91
N ILE A 16 -9.68 -8.70 5.10
CA ILE A 16 -9.98 -9.01 3.70
C ILE A 16 -9.10 -8.10 2.87
N GLY A 17 -7.80 -8.33 3.07
CA GLY A 17 -6.71 -7.47 2.66
C GLY A 17 -6.79 -7.03 1.22
N TYR A 18 -5.95 -6.05 0.93
CA TYR A 18 -5.75 -5.51 -0.39
C TYR A 18 -5.51 -6.57 -1.50
N ASP A 19 -5.30 -7.84 -1.14
CA ASP A 19 -5.46 -9.06 -1.96
C ASP A 19 -6.62 -9.02 -2.97
N ARG A 20 -7.85 -8.74 -2.52
CA ARG A 20 -9.03 -8.66 -3.42
C ARG A 20 -9.09 -7.34 -4.18
N ILE A 21 -8.62 -6.27 -3.55
CA ILE A 21 -8.49 -4.95 -4.15
C ILE A 21 -7.48 -4.99 -5.31
N CYS A 22 -6.36 -5.68 -5.20
CA CYS A 22 -5.38 -5.79 -6.28
C CYS A 22 -5.86 -6.65 -7.45
N GLN A 23 -6.79 -7.59 -7.24
CA GLN A 23 -7.42 -8.33 -8.34
C GLN A 23 -8.54 -7.53 -9.02
N GLU A 24 -9.25 -6.66 -8.28
CA GLU A 24 -10.45 -5.95 -8.77
C GLU A 24 -10.19 -4.48 -9.15
N LEU A 25 -9.14 -3.84 -8.62
CA LEU A 25 -8.76 -2.49 -8.96
C LEU A 25 -7.81 -2.51 -10.15
N GLN A 26 -8.12 -1.71 -11.16
CA GLN A 26 -7.29 -1.42 -12.34
C GLN A 26 -6.02 -0.63 -11.95
N ALA A 27 -5.27 -1.15 -10.99
CA ALA A 27 -4.03 -0.58 -10.51
C ALA A 27 -2.97 -0.74 -11.59
N THR A 28 -2.29 0.36 -11.91
CA THR A 28 -1.13 0.35 -12.80
C THR A 28 0.11 0.07 -11.98
N GLU A 29 0.84 -0.98 -12.32
CA GLU A 29 2.15 -1.26 -11.72
C GLU A 29 3.16 -0.21 -12.21
N LEU A 30 3.71 0.57 -11.28
CA LEU A 30 4.72 1.59 -11.60
C LEU A 30 6.14 1.03 -11.46
N ASP A 31 6.39 0.27 -10.40
CA ASP A 31 7.70 -0.31 -10.10
C ASP A 31 7.57 -1.58 -9.26
N SER A 32 8.56 -2.46 -9.32
CA SER A 32 8.60 -3.68 -8.51
C SER A 32 10.00 -3.91 -7.94
N TRP A 33 10.07 -4.23 -6.66
CA TRP A 33 11.32 -4.47 -5.95
C TRP A 33 11.16 -5.61 -4.94
N ARG A 34 11.78 -6.75 -5.25
CA ARG A 34 11.68 -8.01 -4.48
C ARG A 34 10.21 -8.41 -4.27
N GLU A 35 9.76 -8.54 -3.03
CA GLU A 35 8.38 -8.85 -2.66
C GLU A 35 7.44 -7.63 -2.69
N TYR A 36 7.97 -6.43 -2.97
CA TYR A 36 7.21 -5.18 -2.99
C TYR A 36 6.87 -4.73 -4.41
N THR A 37 5.70 -4.13 -4.61
CA THR A 37 5.27 -3.54 -5.89
C THR A 37 4.61 -2.19 -5.61
N LEU A 38 5.08 -1.15 -6.28
CA LEU A 38 4.44 0.15 -6.27
C LEU A 38 3.31 0.16 -7.31
N LEU A 39 2.11 0.45 -6.84
CA LEU A 39 0.89 0.50 -7.61
C LEU A 39 0.33 1.91 -7.62
N LYS A 40 -0.16 2.35 -8.77
CA LYS A 40 -0.93 3.57 -8.93
C LYS A 40 -2.38 3.21 -9.23
N ILE A 41 -3.29 3.80 -8.49
CA ILE A 41 -4.72 3.66 -8.72
C ILE A 41 -5.27 5.05 -9.05
N ASP A 42 -5.91 5.17 -10.21
CA ASP A 42 -6.65 6.37 -10.63
C ASP A 42 -8.00 6.48 -9.89
N ILE A 43 -7.93 6.38 -8.57
CA ILE A 43 -9.01 6.72 -7.64
C ILE A 43 -8.61 8.00 -6.93
N PHE A 44 -9.43 9.02 -7.17
CA PHE A 44 -9.32 10.36 -6.61
C PHE A 44 -10.22 10.49 -5.37
N ASP A 45 -9.97 9.65 -4.36
CA ASP A 45 -10.72 9.68 -3.09
C ASP A 45 -10.10 10.67 -2.08
N ASP A 46 -9.01 11.33 -2.48
CA ASP A 46 -8.21 12.18 -1.62
C ASP A 46 -7.83 13.48 -2.36
N PHE A 47 -7.68 14.55 -1.59
CA PHE A 47 -7.46 15.91 -2.08
C PHE A 47 -6.19 16.46 -1.44
N ASP A 48 -5.34 17.10 -2.25
CA ASP A 48 -4.11 17.70 -1.74
C ASP A 48 -4.40 18.98 -0.93
N GLU A 49 -3.37 19.62 -0.38
CA GLU A 49 -3.50 20.87 0.39
C GLU A 49 -4.17 21.99 -0.43
N ASP A 50 -4.00 21.99 -1.75
CA ASP A 50 -4.61 22.89 -2.72
C ASP A 50 -5.99 22.41 -3.25
N ASN A 51 -6.59 21.37 -2.64
CA ASN A 51 -7.87 20.76 -3.03
C ASN A 51 -7.91 20.12 -4.42
N ASN A 52 -6.77 19.74 -5.01
CA ASN A 52 -6.75 18.99 -6.26
C ASN A 52 -6.85 17.49 -5.98
N GLU A 53 -7.65 16.84 -6.82
CA GLU A 53 -7.75 15.39 -6.89
C GLU A 53 -6.39 14.79 -7.30
N TYR A 54 -5.84 13.90 -6.49
CA TYR A 54 -4.60 13.18 -6.82
C TYR A 54 -4.81 11.66 -6.84
N PRO A 55 -4.11 10.93 -7.73
CA PRO A 55 -4.22 9.48 -7.78
C PRO A 55 -3.63 8.85 -6.52
N THR A 56 -4.23 7.76 -6.07
CA THR A 56 -3.78 7.02 -4.89
C THR A 56 -2.61 6.10 -5.25
N TYR A 57 -1.50 6.20 -4.51
CA TYR A 57 -0.37 5.30 -4.63
C TYR A 57 -0.37 4.28 -3.49
N LEU A 58 -0.19 3.01 -3.83
CA LEU A 58 -0.15 1.90 -2.88
C LEU A 58 1.14 1.10 -3.04
N LEU A 59 1.80 0.78 -1.94
CA LEU A 59 2.86 -0.20 -1.89
C LEU A 59 2.25 -1.55 -1.53
N LYS A 60 2.20 -2.45 -2.51
CA LYS A 60 1.87 -3.87 -2.33
C LYS A 60 3.10 -4.61 -1.82
N MET A 61 2.92 -5.55 -0.90
CA MET A 61 3.92 -6.53 -0.45
C MET A 61 3.28 -7.91 -0.47
N THR A 62 3.89 -8.85 -1.19
CA THR A 62 3.42 -10.24 -1.25
C THR A 62 4.32 -11.10 -0.38
N CYS A 63 3.79 -11.62 0.72
CA CYS A 63 4.54 -12.51 1.60
C CYS A 63 4.82 -13.85 0.88
N PRO A 64 6.08 -14.25 0.64
CA PRO A 64 6.40 -15.42 -0.17
C PRO A 64 6.12 -16.74 0.56
N SER A 65 6.03 -16.72 1.88
CA SER A 65 5.80 -17.90 2.72
C SER A 65 4.31 -18.23 2.90
N THR A 66 3.43 -17.23 2.93
CA THR A 66 1.98 -17.41 3.13
C THR A 66 1.15 -17.07 1.91
N GLY A 67 1.73 -16.38 0.92
CA GLY A 67 1.01 -15.84 -0.24
C GLY A 67 0.12 -14.65 0.08
N HIS A 68 0.12 -14.15 1.33
CA HIS A 68 -0.71 -13.01 1.72
C HIS A 68 -0.22 -11.71 1.08
N ILE A 69 -1.14 -10.94 0.53
CA ILE A 69 -0.87 -9.61 -0.01
C ILE A 69 -1.25 -8.55 1.02
N HIS A 70 -0.25 -7.76 1.40
CA HIS A 70 -0.41 -6.52 2.14
C HIS A 70 -0.34 -5.36 1.16
N ALA A 71 -1.17 -4.32 1.32
CA ALA A 71 -0.90 -3.06 0.65
C ALA A 71 -1.08 -1.87 1.60
N LEU A 72 -0.23 -0.88 1.44
CA LEU A 72 -0.17 0.32 2.27
C LEU A 72 -0.18 1.56 1.38
N ARG A 73 -0.92 2.60 1.76
CA ARG A 73 -0.89 3.87 1.04
C ARG A 73 0.46 4.56 1.27
N VAL A 74 1.04 5.05 0.19
CA VAL A 74 2.29 5.81 0.20
C VAL A 74 2.09 7.16 -0.49
N PRO A 75 2.94 8.16 -0.20
CA PRO A 75 2.86 9.46 -0.86
C PRO A 75 2.94 9.36 -2.38
N PRO A 76 2.25 10.24 -3.12
CA PRO A 76 2.27 10.24 -4.59
C PRO A 76 3.60 10.68 -5.20
N ASP A 77 4.51 11.23 -4.40
CA ASP A 77 5.86 11.64 -4.84
C ASP A 77 6.83 10.45 -5.02
N MET A 78 6.43 9.25 -4.58
CA MET A 78 7.27 8.04 -4.63
C MET A 78 7.47 7.57 -6.07
N LYS A 79 8.73 7.37 -6.47
CA LYS A 79 9.10 6.94 -7.83
C LYS A 79 9.46 5.46 -7.94
N SER A 80 9.75 4.80 -6.82
CA SER A 80 10.13 3.39 -6.78
C SER A 80 9.53 2.65 -5.59
N ALA A 81 9.36 1.34 -5.72
CA ALA A 81 8.91 0.46 -4.65
C ALA A 81 9.89 0.47 -3.47
N ARG A 82 11.20 0.65 -3.73
CA ARG A 82 12.25 0.78 -2.71
C ARG A 82 12.10 2.06 -1.89
N GLU A 83 11.86 3.20 -2.53
CA GLU A 83 11.65 4.47 -1.82
C GLU A 83 10.38 4.41 -0.97
N ALA A 84 9.32 3.82 -1.53
CA ALA A 84 8.05 3.63 -0.84
C ALA A 84 8.20 2.77 0.43
N ILE A 85 8.87 1.61 0.36
CA ILE A 85 9.08 0.76 1.56
C ILE A 85 10.00 1.43 2.58
N ARG A 86 11.00 2.18 2.13
CA ARG A 86 11.87 2.96 3.02
C ARG A 86 11.06 4.02 3.76
N TRP A 87 10.14 4.71 3.08
CA TRP A 87 9.23 5.68 3.71
C TRP A 87 8.30 5.02 4.74
N VAL A 88 7.70 3.87 4.37
CA VAL A 88 6.87 3.07 5.29
C VAL A 88 7.65 2.65 6.54
N ASN A 89 8.94 2.31 6.38
CA ASN A 89 9.86 1.98 7.46
C ASN A 89 10.52 3.21 8.12
N TRP A 90 9.90 4.40 8.04
CA TRP A 90 10.40 5.62 8.71
C TRP A 90 11.80 6.06 8.25
N GLY A 91 12.16 5.78 7.00
CA GLY A 91 13.45 6.11 6.40
C GLY A 91 14.51 5.01 6.52
N ILE A 92 14.20 3.91 7.21
CA ILE A 92 15.12 2.78 7.39
C ILE A 92 15.07 1.89 6.14
N ASP A 93 16.24 1.57 5.59
CA ASP A 93 16.29 0.73 4.41
C ASP A 93 15.91 -0.71 4.81
N PRO A 94 14.99 -1.38 4.08
CA PRO A 94 14.61 -2.77 4.36
C PRO A 94 15.81 -3.74 4.38
N GLU A 95 16.93 -3.40 3.74
CA GLU A 95 18.16 -4.18 3.83
C GLU A 95 18.80 -4.16 5.23
N GLU A 96 18.53 -3.13 6.04
CA GLU A 96 19.03 -3.04 7.43
C GLU A 96 18.27 -3.96 8.40
N PHE A 97 17.03 -4.35 8.07
CA PHE A 97 16.22 -5.28 8.87
C PHE A 97 16.48 -6.75 8.55
N ALA A 98 17.26 -7.06 7.50
CA ALA A 98 17.59 -8.43 7.13
C ALA A 98 18.54 -9.13 8.14
N VAL A 99 18.94 -8.45 9.22
CA VAL A 99 19.84 -8.98 10.24
C VAL A 99 19.12 -9.16 11.57
N GLN A 100 18.40 -10.27 11.70
CA GLN A 100 18.22 -10.91 13.00
C GLN A 100 18.19 -12.43 12.78
N THR A 101 19.37 -13.03 12.97
CA THR A 101 19.58 -14.48 13.12
C THR A 101 19.46 -14.85 14.59
#